data_AF-A0AAD7U376-F1
#
_entry.id   AF-A0AAD7U376-F1
#
_cell.length_a   1.000
_cell.length_b   1.000
_cell.length_c   1.000
_cell.angle_alpha   90.00
_cell.angle_beta   90.00
_cell.angle_gamma   90.00
#
_symmetry.space_group_name_H-M   'P 1'
#
loop_
_entity.id
_entity.type
_entity.pdbx_description
1 polymer ?
#
loop_
_entity_poly.entity_id
_entity_poly.type
_entity_poly.pdbx_seq_one_letter_code
_entity_poly.pdbx_strand_id
1 'polypeptide(L)'
;MASGEQPNPELVRQEEEYLRKVHPTPEDIPGCMKLFDDFLLCNVISSQARSLYRYGEMATCAPKLEDFKFCMSIKGMHPEEKRDVWLRRRAEWWARRRSGKSSEDVWDVRT
;
A
#
# COMPACT_ATOMS: atom_id res chain seq x y z
N MET A 1 -13.70 6.54 7.55
CA MET A 1 -12.92 5.64 8.42
C MET A 1 -13.64 4.29 8.42
N ALA A 2 -13.15 3.33 7.64
CA ALA A 2 -13.81 2.03 7.53
C ALA A 2 -13.59 1.26 8.85
N SER A 3 -14.71 0.97 9.50
CA SER A 3 -14.84 0.17 10.72
C SER A 3 -14.24 -1.22 10.50
N GLY A 4 -13.32 -1.62 11.38
CA GLY A 4 -13.15 -2.97 11.97
C GLY A 4 -13.23 -4.28 11.15
N GLU A 5 -13.44 -4.27 9.83
CA GLU A 5 -13.59 -5.49 9.03
C GLU A 5 -12.21 -6.06 8.69
N GLN A 6 -11.95 -7.31 9.10
CA GLN A 6 -10.73 -8.02 8.72
C GLN A 6 -10.79 -8.33 7.20
N PRO A 7 -9.70 -8.10 6.44
CA PRO A 7 -9.69 -8.45 5.02
C PRO A 7 -9.91 -9.96 4.84
N ASN A 8 -10.75 -10.33 3.86
CA ASN A 8 -11.02 -11.72 3.52
C ASN A 8 -9.69 -12.48 3.32
N PRO A 9 -9.45 -13.58 4.05
CA PRO A 9 -8.18 -14.30 3.99
C PRO A 9 -7.86 -14.82 2.58
N GLU A 10 -8.87 -15.15 1.78
CA GLU A 10 -8.66 -15.61 0.40
C GLU A 10 -8.17 -14.48 -0.51
N LEU A 11 -8.72 -13.26 -0.35
CA LEU A 11 -8.25 -12.09 -1.10
C LEU A 11 -6.81 -11.73 -0.74
N VAL A 12 -6.44 -11.85 0.54
CA VAL A 12 -5.06 -11.62 0.97
C VAL A 12 -4.11 -12.61 0.31
N ARG A 13 -4.47 -13.89 0.23
CA ARG A 13 -3.67 -14.92 -0.44
C ARG A 13 -3.51 -14.64 -1.94
N GLN A 14 -4.59 -14.29 -2.63
CA GLN A 14 -4.56 -13.92 -4.04
C GLN A 14 -3.63 -12.73 -4.30
N GLU A 15 -3.74 -11.68 -3.48
CA GLU A 15 -2.89 -10.49 -3.57
C GLU A 15 -1.43 -10.81 -3.24
N GLU A 16 -1.16 -11.66 -2.25
CA GLU A 16 0.20 -12.10 -1.92
C GLU A 16 0.83 -12.88 -3.08
N GLU A 17 0.10 -13.82 -3.70
CA GLU A 17 0.56 -14.58 -4.87
C GLU A 17 0.83 -13.65 -6.07
N TYR A 18 -0.03 -12.66 -6.30
CA TYR A 18 0.19 -11.66 -7.33
C TYR A 18 1.45 -10.81 -7.04
N LEU A 19 1.58 -10.29 -5.83
CA LEU A 19 2.71 -9.46 -5.42
C LEU A 19 4.04 -10.22 -5.45
N ARG A 20 4.05 -11.51 -5.13
CA ARG A 20 5.24 -12.38 -5.27
C ARG A 20 5.70 -12.51 -6.71
N LYS A 21 4.77 -12.52 -7.68
CA LYS A 21 5.09 -12.55 -9.13
C LYS A 21 5.60 -11.20 -9.62
N VAL A 22 5.04 -10.09 -9.12
CA VAL A 22 5.43 -8.72 -9.51
C VAL A 22 6.77 -8.30 -8.89
N HIS A 23 7.07 -8.76 -7.67
CA HIS A 23 8.28 -8.44 -6.93
C HIS A 23 9.09 -9.73 -6.66
N PRO A 24 9.76 -10.30 -7.68
CA PRO A 24 10.51 -11.54 -7.55
C PRO A 24 11.74 -11.45 -6.65
N THR A 25 12.40 -10.29 -6.52
CA THR A 25 13.66 -10.17 -5.76
C THR A 25 13.54 -9.20 -4.56
N PRO A 26 14.45 -9.28 -3.57
CA PRO A 26 14.48 -8.36 -2.44
C PRO A 26 14.76 -6.89 -2.84
N GLU A 27 15.45 -6.66 -3.94
CA GLU A 27 15.78 -5.33 -4.45
C GLU A 27 14.57 -4.57 -4.99
N ASP A 28 13.49 -5.29 -5.35
CA ASP A 28 12.24 -4.71 -5.84
C ASP A 28 11.46 -3.94 -4.75
N ILE A 29 11.84 -4.12 -3.48
CA ILE A 29 11.17 -3.49 -2.34
C ILE A 29 11.80 -2.12 -2.06
N PRO A 30 10.97 -1.08 -1.85
CA PRO A 30 11.47 0.25 -1.55
C PRO A 30 12.35 0.27 -0.29
N GLY A 31 13.49 0.94 -0.40
CA GLY A 31 14.32 1.28 0.76
C GLY A 31 13.61 2.26 1.70
N CYS A 32 13.96 2.24 2.99
CA CYS A 32 13.26 3.08 3.98
C CYS A 32 13.41 4.59 3.71
N MET A 33 14.54 5.02 3.11
CA MET A 33 14.72 6.42 2.72
C MET A 33 13.76 6.85 1.61
N LYS A 34 13.47 5.96 0.65
CA LYS A 34 12.47 6.23 -0.39
C LYS A 34 11.07 6.44 0.20
N LEU A 35 10.70 5.62 1.19
CA LEU A 35 9.42 5.76 1.89
C LEU A 35 9.36 7.05 2.73
N PHE A 36 10.49 7.48 3.28
CA PHE A 36 10.59 8.76 3.97
C PHE A 36 10.44 9.95 3.01
N ASP A 37 11.13 9.90 1.87
CA ASP A 37 11.01 10.92 0.81
C ASP A 37 9.56 11.02 0.32
N ASP A 38 8.88 9.88 0.13
CA ASP A 38 7.47 9.84 -0.25
C ASP A 38 6.56 10.52 0.79
N PHE A 39 6.84 10.32 2.07
CA PHE A 39 6.11 10.98 3.16
C PHE A 39 6.35 12.50 3.13
N LEU A 40 7.60 12.95 2.95
CA LEU A 40 7.90 14.37 2.86
C LEU A 40 7.24 15.01 1.64
N LEU A 41 7.38 14.39 0.47
CA LEU A 41 6.78 14.86 -0.78
C LEU A 41 5.26 15.01 -0.69
N CYS A 42 4.59 14.12 0.05
CA CYS A 42 3.17 14.25 0.32
C CYS A 42 2.84 15.55 1.06
N ASN A 43 3.63 15.92 2.06
CA ASN A 43 3.39 17.10 2.90
C ASN A 43 3.84 18.43 2.26
N VAL A 44 4.55 18.40 1.13
CA VAL A 44 4.95 19.62 0.44
C VAL A 44 3.71 20.40 -0.04
N ILE A 45 3.76 21.73 0.10
CA ILE A 45 2.65 22.64 -0.23
C ILE A 45 2.12 22.43 -1.65
N SER A 46 2.99 22.20 -2.64
CA SER A 46 2.57 21.96 -4.02
C SER A 46 1.73 20.68 -4.19
N SER A 47 2.08 19.61 -3.49
CA SER A 47 1.29 18.36 -3.46
C SER A 47 -0.06 18.59 -2.80
N GLN A 48 -0.06 19.26 -1.64
CA GLN A 48 -1.29 19.54 -0.90
C GLN A 48 -2.24 20.49 -1.65
N ALA A 49 -1.72 21.53 -2.32
CA ALA A 49 -2.50 22.43 -3.15
C ALA A 49 -3.19 21.70 -4.31
N ARG A 50 -2.51 20.72 -4.92
CA ARG A 50 -3.10 19.89 -5.99
C ARG A 50 -4.20 18.98 -5.47
N SER A 51 -4.04 18.43 -4.27
CA SER A 51 -5.07 17.62 -3.61
C SER A 51 -6.30 18.47 -3.30
N LEU A 52 -6.09 19.65 -2.72
CA LEU A 52 -7.15 20.61 -2.42
C LEU A 52 -7.92 21.04 -3.68
N TYR A 53 -7.22 21.33 -4.78
CA TYR A 53 -7.86 21.69 -6.04
C TYR A 53 -8.70 20.56 -6.64
N ARG A 54 -8.25 19.29 -6.55
CA ARG A 54 -8.93 18.15 -7.18
C ARG A 54 -10.06 17.57 -6.34
N TYR A 55 -9.88 17.50 -5.03
CA TYR A 55 -10.75 16.77 -4.12
C TYR A 55 -11.40 17.66 -3.05
N GLY A 56 -11.00 18.94 -2.95
CA GLY A 56 -11.54 19.86 -1.95
C GLY A 56 -10.99 19.64 -0.53
N GLU A 57 -10.01 18.74 -0.36
CA GLU A 57 -9.40 18.43 0.92
C GLU A 57 -7.87 18.28 0.81
N MET A 58 -7.19 18.44 1.94
CA MET A 58 -5.75 18.20 2.04
C MET A 58 -5.45 16.70 1.95
N ALA A 59 -4.37 16.30 1.28
CA ALA A 59 -4.05 14.89 1.16
C ALA A 59 -3.70 14.28 2.54
N THR A 60 -4.13 13.04 2.75
CA THR A 60 -3.84 12.29 3.97
C THR A 60 -2.48 11.61 3.86
N CYS A 61 -1.46 12.15 4.53
CA CYS A 61 -0.08 11.63 4.46
C CYS A 61 0.27 10.60 5.55
N ALA A 62 -0.62 10.34 6.51
CA ALA A 62 -0.36 9.40 7.62
C ALA A 62 0.00 7.97 7.19
N PRO A 63 -0.65 7.35 6.17
CA PRO A 63 -0.29 5.99 5.74
C PRO A 63 1.16 5.87 5.25
N LYS A 64 1.69 6.92 4.60
CA LYS A 64 3.09 6.94 4.14
C LYS A 64 4.08 6.97 5.30
N LEU A 65 3.74 7.68 6.37
CA LEU A 65 4.53 7.67 7.61
C LEU A 65 4.51 6.29 8.28
N GLU A 66 3.37 5.60 8.26
CA GLU A 66 3.26 4.23 8.79
C GLU A 66 4.11 3.25 7.99
N ASP A 67 4.19 3.40 6.67
CA ASP A 67 5.09 2.61 5.82
C ASP A 67 6.56 2.83 6.15
N PHE A 68 6.95 4.08 6.36
CA PHE A 68 8.31 4.40 6.83
C PHE A 68 8.61 3.77 8.19
N LYS A 69 7.71 3.94 9.18
CA LYS A 69 7.86 3.36 10.52
C LYS A 69 7.98 1.83 10.46
N PHE A 70 7.14 1.20 9.65
CA PHE A 70 7.20 -0.24 9.45
C PHE A 70 8.52 -0.69 8.83
N CYS A 71 8.99 -0.02 7.78
CA CYS A 71 10.29 -0.31 7.17
C CYS A 71 11.44 -0.22 8.18
N MET A 72 11.41 0.80 9.04
CA MET A 72 12.40 0.96 10.11
C MET A 72 12.32 -0.17 11.14
N SER A 73 11.12 -0.65 11.47
CA SER A 73 10.93 -1.77 12.41
C SER A 73 11.49 -3.10 11.92
N ILE A 74 11.48 -3.34 10.59
CA ILE A 74 11.97 -4.58 9.97
C ILE A 74 13.39 -4.45 9.38
N LYS A 75 14.10 -3.35 9.63
CA LYS A 75 15.40 -3.05 9.01
C LYS A 75 16.48 -4.09 9.30
N GLY A 76 16.41 -4.76 10.46
CA GLY A 76 17.39 -5.77 10.88
C GLY A 76 17.13 -7.19 10.38
N MET A 77 16.03 -7.44 9.65
CA MET A 77 15.69 -8.76 9.13
C MET A 77 16.57 -9.15 7.92
N HIS A 78 16.67 -10.45 7.64
CA HIS A 78 17.28 -10.92 6.41
C HIS A 78 16.54 -10.35 5.18
N PRO A 79 17.20 -10.00 4.06
CA PRO A 79 16.55 -9.40 2.90
C PRO A 79 15.33 -10.16 2.37
N GLU A 80 15.38 -11.50 2.36
CA GLU A 80 14.23 -12.34 1.94
C GLU A 80 13.08 -12.31 2.96
N GLU A 81 13.37 -12.35 4.26
CA GLU A 81 12.34 -12.28 5.30
C GLU A 81 11.67 -10.89 5.31
N LYS A 82 12.48 -9.84 5.16
CA LYS A 82 12.01 -8.47 4.99
C LYS A 82 11.06 -8.38 3.79
N ARG A 83 11.38 -9.10 2.71
CA ARG A 83 10.53 -9.18 1.52
C ARG A 83 9.20 -9.83 1.81
N ASP A 84 9.20 -11.02 2.38
CA ASP A 84 7.96 -11.73 2.69
C ASP A 84 7.03 -10.92 3.61
N VAL A 85 7.60 -10.31 4.65
CA VAL A 85 6.86 -9.50 5.62
C VAL A 85 6.30 -8.22 4.97
N TRP A 86 7.06 -7.59 4.08
CA TRP A 86 6.60 -6.43 3.33
C TRP A 86 5.46 -6.78 2.36
N LEU A 87 5.61 -7.86 1.57
CA LEU A 87 4.60 -8.30 0.61
C LEU A 87 3.30 -8.67 1.32
N ARG A 88 3.36 -9.36 2.46
CA ARG A 88 2.16 -9.70 3.26
C ARG A 88 1.41 -8.46 3.72
N ARG A 89 2.11 -7.48 4.31
CA ARG A 89 1.48 -6.22 4.75
C ARG A 89 0.85 -5.48 3.58
N ARG A 90 1.49 -5.52 2.40
CA ARG A 90 0.97 -4.89 1.19
C ARG A 90 -0.24 -5.63 0.62
N ALA A 91 -0.24 -6.96 0.66
CA ALA A 91 -1.38 -7.80 0.29
C ALA A 91 -2.60 -7.49 1.16
N GLU A 92 -2.43 -7.38 2.47
CA GLU A 92 -3.52 -6.98 3.38
C GLU A 92 -4.07 -5.58 3.06
N TRP A 93 -3.21 -4.64 2.71
CA TRP A 93 -3.63 -3.29 2.33
C TRP A 93 -4.45 -3.30 1.03
N TRP A 94 -4.01 -4.05 0.02
CA TRP A 94 -4.74 -4.20 -1.25
C TRP A 94 -6.05 -4.96 -1.07
N ALA A 95 -6.06 -6.03 -0.28
CA ALA A 95 -7.25 -6.81 0.02
C ALA A 95 -8.33 -5.94 0.70
N ARG A 96 -7.96 -5.09 1.67
CA ARG A 96 -8.89 -4.12 2.29
C ARG A 96 -9.44 -3.09 1.30
N ARG A 97 -8.66 -2.75 0.27
CA ARG A 97 -9.09 -1.81 -0.77
C ARG A 97 -10.01 -2.47 -1.79
N ARG A 98 -9.71 -3.71 -2.19
CA ARG A 98 -10.53 -4.54 -3.08
C ARG A 98 -11.82 -5.02 -2.44
N SER A 99 -11.88 -5.13 -1.11
CA SER A 99 -13.13 -5.49 -0.42
C SER A 99 -14.19 -4.39 -0.44
N GLY A 100 -13.83 -3.18 -0.90
CA GLY A 100 -14.82 -2.13 -1.21
C GLY A 100 -15.56 -2.44 -2.51
N LYS A 101 -16.66 -1.71 -2.76
CA LYS A 101 -17.43 -1.83 -4.01
C LYS A 101 -16.54 -1.51 -5.22
N SER A 102 -16.37 -2.47 -6.12
CA SER A 102 -15.63 -2.32 -7.37
C SER A 102 -16.60 -2.04 -8.53
N SER A 103 -16.14 -1.35 -9.56
CA SER A 103 -16.90 -1.26 -10.82
C SER A 103 -17.07 -2.63 -11.48
N GLU A 104 -16.16 -3.56 -11.24
CA GLU A 104 -16.25 -4.96 -11.71
C GLU A 104 -17.45 -5.70 -11.12
N ASP A 105 -18.01 -5.25 -9.99
CA ASP A 105 -19.21 -5.85 -9.39
C ASP A 105 -20.49 -5.48 -10.17
N VAL A 106 -20.43 -4.45 -11.01
CA VAL A 106 -21.57 -3.90 -11.76
C VAL A 106 -21.44 -4.17 -13.26
N TRP A 107 -20.21 -4.20 -13.78
CA TRP A 107 -19.94 -4.30 -15.20
C TRP A 107 -19.21 -5.60 -15.54
N ASP A 108 -19.84 -6.43 -16.37
CA ASP A 108 -19.22 -7.62 -16.92
C ASP A 108 -18.22 -7.27 -18.04
N VAL A 109 -17.17 -8.10 -18.16
CA VAL A 109 -16.21 -7.99 -19.26
C VAL A 109 -16.94 -8.22 -20.58
N ARG A 110 -16.90 -7.23 -21.47
CA ARG A 110 -17.40 -7.40 -22.83
C ARG A 110 -16.48 -8.36 -23.57
N THR A 111 -17.02 -9.53 -23.90
CA THR A 111 -16.37 -10.58 -24.68
C THR A 111 -16.45 -10.29 -26.18
#